data_AF-A0A522C3C5-F1
#
_entry.id   AF-A0A522C3C5-F1
#
_cell.length_a   1.000
_cell.length_b   1.000
_cell.length_c   1.000
_cell.angle_alpha   90.00
_cell.angle_beta   90.00
_cell.angle_gamma   90.00
#
_symmetry.space_group_name_H-M   'P 1'
#
loop_
_entity.id
_entity.type
_entity.pdbx_description
1 polymer ?
#
loop_
_entity_poly.entity_id
_entity_poly.type
_entity_poly.pdbx_seq_one_letter_code
_entity_poly.pdbx_strand_id
1 'polypeptide(L)'
;MLQVTWVLLGALIVGAGVRSRTDLRVLRVGRLALAALYLGAGALVNAVFVVRGDDYADFAAGSYLPFVRETWTSLVVPNHHLFIGGLLVAFEAAVGVLALLGGRHAVLALIGAIGFHVALLSFGWGFFLWSLPMLVGLVLLLQAQLRELHGAEAAQPVRELASSPR
;
A
#
# COMPACT_ATOMS: atom_id res chain seq x y z
N MET A 1 -18.45 10.15 1.39
CA MET A 1 -18.15 9.13 2.40
C MET A 1 -16.83 8.41 2.10
N LEU A 2 -16.69 7.73 0.95
CA LEU A 2 -15.46 7.03 0.54
C LEU A 2 -14.19 7.90 0.56
N GLN A 3 -14.22 9.10 -0.05
CA GLN A 3 -13.06 10.01 -0.08
C GLN A 3 -12.57 10.40 1.32
N VAL A 4 -13.48 10.57 2.29
CA VAL A 4 -13.12 10.89 3.67
C VAL A 4 -12.41 9.71 4.32
N THR A 5 -12.90 8.49 4.10
CA THR A 5 -12.25 7.26 4.60
C THR A 5 -10.83 7.12 4.05
N TRP A 6 -10.62 7.40 2.76
CA TRP A 6 -9.30 7.33 2.14
C TRP A 6 -8.34 8.32 2.81
N VAL A 7 -8.75 9.59 2.92
CA VAL A 7 -7.93 10.64 3.54
C VAL A 7 -7.61 10.32 4.99
N LEU A 8 -8.58 9.83 5.78
CA LEU A 8 -8.37 9.45 7.17
C LEU A 8 -7.36 8.30 7.30
N LEU A 9 -7.49 7.25 6.48
CA LEU A 9 -6.55 6.12 6.48
C LEU A 9 -5.15 6.56 6.03
N GLY A 10 -5.06 7.41 5.01
CA GLY A 10 -3.79 8.00 4.57
C GLY A 10 -3.13 8.82 5.68
N ALA A 11 -3.88 9.69 6.35
CA ALA A 11 -3.38 10.47 7.48
C ALA A 11 -2.92 9.58 8.64
N LEU A 12 -3.64 8.50 8.94
CA LEU A 12 -3.23 7.52 9.95
C LEU A 12 -1.93 6.81 9.56
N ILE A 13 -1.76 6.41 8.30
CA ILE A 13 -0.54 5.78 7.79
C ILE A 13 0.65 6.73 7.94
N VAL A 14 0.49 7.99 7.51
CA VAL A 14 1.55 9.01 7.61
C VAL A 14 1.89 9.32 9.07
N GLY A 15 0.89 9.57 9.91
CA GLY A 15 1.08 9.85 11.34
C GLY A 15 1.71 8.68 12.08
N ALA A 16 1.28 7.45 11.78
CA ALA A 16 1.89 6.24 12.34
C ALA A 16 3.33 6.05 11.86
N GLY A 17 3.63 6.34 10.59
CA GLY A 17 4.98 6.32 10.05
C GLY A 17 5.92 7.24 10.83
N VAL A 18 5.52 8.50 11.02
CA VAL A 18 6.30 9.47 11.80
C VAL A 18 6.50 8.99 13.24
N ARG A 19 5.45 8.54 13.91
CA ARG A 19 5.51 8.13 15.33
C ARG A 19 6.22 6.80 15.55
N SER A 20 6.24 5.90 14.56
CA SER A 20 6.95 4.61 14.63
C SER A 20 8.48 4.76 14.69
N ARG A 21 9.01 5.98 14.51
CA ARG A 21 10.41 6.30 14.77
C ARG A 21 10.77 6.20 16.25
N THR A 22 9.81 6.46 17.14
CA THR A 22 10.02 6.47 18.60
C THR A 22 9.24 5.38 19.32
N ASP A 23 8.10 4.94 18.76
CA ASP A 23 7.23 3.93 19.37
C ASP A 23 6.79 2.85 18.37
N LEU A 24 7.39 1.66 18.48
CA LEU A 24 7.04 0.50 17.63
C LEU A 24 5.61 -0.01 17.87
N ARG A 25 4.95 0.33 18.98
CA ARG A 25 3.54 -0.07 19.19
C ARG A 25 2.63 0.55 18.13
N VAL A 26 3.00 1.74 17.65
CA VAL A 26 2.24 2.50 16.65
C VAL A 26 2.41 1.91 15.24
N LEU A 27 3.47 1.13 15.00
CA LEU A 27 3.67 0.41 13.74
C LEU A 27 2.46 -0.48 13.38
N ARG A 28 1.89 -1.15 14.39
CA ARG A 28 0.71 -2.00 14.18
C ARG A 28 -0.49 -1.19 13.70
N VAL A 29 -0.70 0.01 14.24
CA VAL A 29 -1.79 0.91 13.80
C VAL A 29 -1.58 1.32 12.34
N GLY A 30 -0.37 1.73 11.97
CA GLY A 30 -0.04 2.08 10.59
C GLY A 30 -0.26 0.93 9.61
N ARG A 31 0.09 -0.30 10.02
CA ARG A 31 -0.14 -1.51 9.22
C ARG A 31 -1.60 -1.88 9.08
N LEU A 32 -2.39 -1.76 10.14
CA LEU A 32 -3.84 -2.01 10.07
C LEU A 32 -4.52 -0.95 9.19
N ALA A 33 -4.09 0.31 9.28
CA ALA A 33 -4.59 1.36 8.40
C ALA A 33 -4.21 1.10 6.93
N LEU A 34 -2.98 0.63 6.66
CA LEU A 34 -2.55 0.20 5.32
C LEU A 34 -3.40 -0.95 4.80
N ALA A 35 -3.62 -1.98 5.61
CA ALA A 35 -4.44 -3.13 5.25
C ALA A 35 -5.89 -2.71 4.95
N ALA A 36 -6.48 -1.85 5.79
CA ALA A 36 -7.82 -1.33 5.58
C ALA A 36 -7.91 -0.48 4.30
N LEU A 37 -6.89 0.32 4.00
CA LEU A 37 -6.84 1.11 2.78
C LEU A 37 -6.78 0.20 1.55
N TYR A 38 -5.87 -0.77 1.52
CA TYR A 38 -5.67 -1.62 0.35
C TYR A 38 -6.77 -2.68 0.14
N LEU A 39 -7.29 -3.30 1.20
CA LEU A 39 -8.38 -4.27 1.08
C LEU A 39 -9.73 -3.60 0.89
N GLY A 40 -10.05 -2.63 1.73
CA GLY A 40 -11.36 -2.00 1.76
C GLY A 40 -11.50 -0.92 0.70
N ALA A 41 -10.62 0.08 0.73
CA ALA A 41 -10.70 1.22 -0.17
C ALA A 41 -10.13 0.93 -1.56
N GLY A 42 -9.14 0.06 -1.70
CA GLY A 42 -8.61 -0.41 -2.98
C GLY A 42 -9.44 -1.57 -3.53
N ALA A 43 -9.09 -2.79 -3.12
CA ALA A 43 -9.57 -4.03 -3.75
C ALA A 43 -11.10 -4.13 -3.81
N LEU A 44 -11.79 -3.90 -2.70
CA LEU A 44 -13.25 -4.01 -2.65
C LEU A 44 -13.94 -2.93 -3.51
N VAL A 45 -13.49 -1.67 -3.43
CA VAL A 45 -14.09 -0.58 -4.21
C VAL A 45 -13.82 -0.75 -5.70
N ASN A 46 -12.59 -1.08 -6.09
CA ASN A 46 -12.25 -1.33 -7.48
C ASN A 46 -13.02 -2.54 -8.04
N ALA A 47 -13.20 -3.60 -7.26
CA ALA A 47 -14.05 -4.72 -7.67
C ALA A 47 -15.51 -4.30 -7.89
N VAL A 48 -16.06 -3.45 -7.02
CA VAL A 48 -17.42 -2.91 -7.18
C VAL A 48 -17.54 -2.04 -8.43
N PHE A 49 -16.57 -1.17 -8.70
CA PHE A 49 -16.55 -0.32 -9.89
C PHE A 49 -16.53 -1.16 -11.18
N VAL A 50 -15.70 -2.19 -11.23
CA VAL A 50 -15.64 -3.11 -12.37
C VAL A 50 -16.96 -3.86 -12.56
N VAL A 51 -17.61 -4.31 -11.49
CA VAL A 51 -18.92 -5.00 -11.57
C VAL A 51 -20.04 -4.05 -12.03
N ARG A 52 -19.97 -2.77 -11.68
CA ARG A 52 -20.93 -1.74 -12.11
C ARG A 52 -20.70 -1.26 -13.55
N GLY A 53 -19.53 -1.54 -14.12
CA GLY A 53 -19.13 -1.05 -15.43
C GLY A 53 -18.72 0.42 -15.41
N ASP A 54 -18.20 0.91 -14.28
CA ASP A 54 -17.66 2.27 -14.19
C ASP A 54 -16.46 2.43 -15.12
N ASP A 55 -16.38 3.59 -15.78
CA ASP A 55 -15.35 3.87 -16.78
C ASP A 55 -14.03 4.34 -16.13
N TYR A 56 -12.92 3.81 -16.64
CA TYR A 56 -11.56 4.18 -16.26
C TYR A 56 -10.83 4.95 -17.38
N ALA A 57 -11.49 5.30 -18.48
CA ALA A 57 -10.90 5.94 -19.65
C ALA A 57 -10.09 7.20 -19.32
N ASP A 58 -10.65 8.07 -18.48
CA ASP A 58 -10.04 9.36 -18.16
C ASP A 58 -8.94 9.28 -17.09
N PHE A 59 -8.69 8.12 -16.49
CA PHE A 59 -7.75 7.97 -15.37
C PHE A 59 -6.32 8.42 -15.73
N ALA A 60 -5.88 8.13 -16.96
CA ALA A 60 -4.56 8.54 -17.45
C ALA A 60 -4.55 9.87 -18.21
N ALA A 61 -5.70 10.51 -18.44
CA ALA A 61 -5.80 11.71 -19.29
C ALA A 61 -4.89 12.86 -18.81
N GLY A 62 -4.67 12.97 -17.50
CA GLY A 62 -3.80 13.97 -16.88
C GLY A 62 -2.30 13.68 -16.92
N SER A 63 -1.87 12.50 -17.41
CA SER A 63 -0.45 12.14 -17.45
C SER A 63 0.33 13.05 -18.37
N TYR A 64 1.55 13.42 -17.98
CA TYR A 64 2.48 14.17 -18.83
C TYR A 64 3.22 13.29 -19.84
N LEU A 65 3.17 11.96 -19.66
CA LEU A 65 3.91 10.99 -20.44
C LEU A 65 3.01 10.44 -21.55
N PRO A 66 3.31 10.68 -22.85
CA PRO A 66 2.52 10.15 -23.96
C PRO A 66 2.37 8.63 -23.89
N PHE A 67 3.47 7.93 -23.60
CA PHE A 67 3.49 6.47 -23.40
C PHE A 67 2.43 5.99 -22.40
N VAL A 68 2.24 6.68 -21.26
CA VAL A 68 1.26 6.29 -20.25
C VAL A 68 -0.16 6.50 -20.76
N ARG A 69 -0.45 7.66 -21.37
CA ARG A 69 -1.78 7.96 -21.94
C ARG A 69 -2.15 6.97 -23.04
N GLU A 70 -1.24 6.75 -23.98
CA GLU A 70 -1.44 5.89 -25.15
C GLU A 70 -1.56 4.42 -24.75
N THR A 71 -0.74 3.93 -23.83
CA THR A 71 -0.86 2.55 -23.32
C THR A 71 -2.17 2.36 -22.56
N TRP A 72 -2.59 3.37 -21.78
CA TRP A 72 -3.85 3.30 -21.06
C TRP A 72 -5.04 3.16 -22.01
N THR A 73 -5.15 4.05 -23.00
CA THR A 73 -6.28 4.05 -23.93
C THR A 73 -6.28 2.87 -24.90
N SER A 74 -5.10 2.41 -25.34
CA SER A 74 -4.99 1.32 -26.32
C SER A 74 -5.02 -0.08 -25.70
N LEU A 75 -4.56 -0.26 -24.45
CA LEU A 75 -4.42 -1.57 -23.83
C LEU A 75 -5.26 -1.73 -22.57
N VAL A 76 -5.21 -0.77 -21.64
CA VAL A 76 -5.88 -0.91 -20.34
C VAL A 76 -7.39 -0.73 -20.45
N VAL A 77 -7.86 0.33 -21.11
CA VAL A 77 -9.29 0.62 -21.26
C VAL A 77 -10.04 -0.52 -21.97
N PRO A 78 -9.58 -1.04 -23.12
CA PRO A 78 -10.28 -2.15 -23.79
C PRO A 78 -10.29 -3.45 -22.98
N ASN A 79 -9.34 -3.62 -22.06
CA ASN A 79 -9.15 -4.83 -21.27
C ASN A 79 -9.30 -4.57 -19.76
N HIS A 80 -10.10 -3.58 -19.37
CA HIS A 80 -10.16 -3.08 -17.99
C HIS A 80 -10.57 -4.14 -16.96
N HIS A 81 -11.37 -5.14 -17.35
CA HIS A 81 -11.73 -6.27 -16.49
C HIS A 81 -10.50 -7.10 -16.08
N LEU A 82 -9.52 -7.25 -16.98
CA LEU A 82 -8.28 -7.97 -16.70
C LEU A 82 -7.32 -7.12 -15.88
N PHE A 83 -7.05 -5.89 -16.31
CA PHE A 83 -6.04 -5.04 -15.68
C PHE A 83 -6.50 -4.44 -14.35
N ILE A 84 -7.75 -3.97 -14.27
CA ILE A 84 -8.31 -3.39 -13.06
C ILE A 84 -8.93 -4.49 -12.21
N GLY A 85 -9.93 -5.20 -12.75
CA GLY A 85 -10.70 -6.20 -12.01
C GLY A 85 -9.90 -7.43 -11.59
N GLY A 86 -8.93 -7.85 -12.42
CA GLY A 86 -8.03 -8.95 -12.12
C GLY A 86 -6.78 -8.47 -11.39
N LEU A 87 -5.89 -7.81 -12.13
CA LEU A 87 -4.52 -7.55 -11.68
C LEU A 87 -4.45 -6.52 -10.55
N LEU A 88 -5.09 -5.35 -10.70
CA LEU A 88 -5.06 -4.30 -9.67
C LEU A 88 -5.74 -4.78 -8.38
N VAL A 89 -6.95 -5.32 -8.46
CA VAL A 89 -7.67 -5.83 -7.29
C VAL A 89 -6.87 -6.94 -6.59
N ALA A 90 -6.28 -7.88 -7.34
CA ALA A 90 -5.47 -8.95 -6.76
C ALA A 90 -4.20 -8.40 -6.09
N PHE A 91 -3.53 -7.44 -6.72
CA PHE A 91 -2.38 -6.76 -6.15
C PHE A 91 -2.76 -6.04 -4.85
N GLU A 92 -3.85 -5.27 -4.85
CA GLU A 92 -4.30 -4.53 -3.69
C GLU A 92 -4.68 -5.46 -2.53
N ALA A 93 -5.40 -6.54 -2.84
CA ALA A 93 -5.74 -7.56 -1.86
C ALA A 93 -4.48 -8.22 -1.27
N ALA A 94 -3.50 -8.57 -2.12
CA ALA A 94 -2.24 -9.16 -1.67
C ALA A 94 -1.47 -8.22 -0.74
N VAL A 95 -1.32 -6.94 -1.10
CA VAL A 95 -0.67 -5.93 -0.24
C VAL A 95 -1.36 -5.85 1.12
N GLY A 96 -2.70 -5.76 1.14
CA GLY A 96 -3.44 -5.65 2.39
C GLY A 96 -3.35 -6.91 3.26
N VAL A 97 -3.42 -8.11 2.67
CA VAL A 97 -3.23 -9.38 3.41
C VAL A 97 -1.81 -9.47 3.97
N LEU A 98 -0.79 -9.18 3.16
CA LEU A 98 0.61 -9.20 3.61
C LEU A 98 0.85 -8.20 4.76
N ALA A 99 0.20 -7.04 4.73
CA ALA A 99 0.26 -6.06 5.82
C ALA A 99 -0.34 -6.58 7.14
N LEU A 100 -1.41 -7.40 7.06
CA LEU A 100 -2.02 -8.06 8.23
C LEU A 100 -1.10 -9.14 8.81
N LEU A 101 -0.51 -9.99 7.97
CA LEU A 101 0.35 -11.11 8.39
C LEU A 101 1.57 -10.65 9.20
N GLY A 102 2.19 -9.54 8.81
CA GLY A 102 3.30 -8.97 9.56
C GLY A 102 4.66 -9.60 9.36
N GLY A 103 5.62 -9.12 10.14
CA GLY A 103 7.02 -9.48 10.00
C GLY A 103 7.52 -9.23 8.58
N ARG A 104 8.14 -10.26 7.98
CA ARG A 104 8.69 -10.18 6.61
C ARG A 104 7.61 -9.95 5.55
N HIS A 105 6.37 -10.42 5.77
CA HIS A 105 5.26 -10.17 4.85
C HIS A 105 4.88 -8.68 4.82
N ALA A 106 4.88 -8.01 5.97
CA ALA A 106 4.60 -6.57 6.01
C ALA A 106 5.68 -5.73 5.31
N VAL A 107 6.94 -6.19 5.26
CA VAL A 107 7.99 -5.55 4.45
C VAL A 107 7.61 -5.62 2.96
N LEU A 108 7.21 -6.78 2.47
CA LEU A 108 6.76 -6.94 1.08
C LEU A 108 5.53 -6.08 0.77
N ALA A 109 4.57 -6.02 1.71
CA ALA A 109 3.40 -5.14 1.59
C ALA A 109 3.81 -3.67 1.44
N LEU A 110 4.72 -3.19 2.28
CA LEU A 110 5.18 -1.80 2.28
C LEU A 110 5.97 -1.47 1.00
N ILE A 111 6.83 -2.38 0.54
CA ILE A 111 7.56 -2.22 -0.73
C ILE A 111 6.57 -2.17 -1.91
N GLY A 112 5.59 -3.08 -1.95
CA GLY A 112 4.54 -3.08 -2.97
C GLY A 112 3.75 -1.77 -2.96
N ALA A 113 3.33 -1.32 -1.77
CA ALA A 113 2.60 -0.05 -1.62
C ALA A 113 3.44 1.16 -2.07
N ILE A 114 4.74 1.19 -1.75
CA ILE A 114 5.66 2.24 -2.23
C ILE A 114 5.75 2.21 -3.76
N GLY A 115 5.98 1.04 -4.36
CA GLY A 115 6.06 0.88 -5.81
C GLY A 115 4.78 1.34 -6.51
N PHE A 116 3.62 1.03 -5.93
CA PHE A 116 2.33 1.50 -6.42
C PHE A 116 2.21 3.03 -6.40
N HIS A 117 2.56 3.68 -5.29
CA HIS A 117 2.50 5.14 -5.20
C HIS A 117 3.53 5.83 -6.11
N VAL A 118 4.70 5.23 -6.33
CA VAL A 118 5.67 5.71 -7.33
C VAL A 118 5.08 5.60 -8.74
N ALA A 119 4.45 4.49 -9.08
CA ALA A 119 3.79 4.31 -10.38
C ALA A 119 2.66 5.33 -10.59
N LEU A 120 1.87 5.64 -9.55
CA LEU A 120 0.81 6.65 -9.60
C LEU A 120 1.32 8.05 -9.98
N LEU A 121 2.57 8.41 -9.63
CA LEU A 121 3.14 9.71 -10.02
C LEU A 121 3.23 9.87 -11.55
N SER A 122 3.27 8.78 -12.31
CA SER A 122 3.28 8.82 -13.78
C SER A 122 1.93 9.28 -14.38
N PHE A 123 0.85 9.27 -13.59
CA PHE A 123 -0.51 9.63 -14.05
C PHE A 123 -0.83 11.13 -13.98
N GLY A 124 0.11 11.97 -13.51
CA GLY A 124 0.00 13.43 -13.55
C GLY A 124 0.01 14.10 -12.18
N TRP A 125 -0.04 15.44 -12.15
CA TRP A 125 0.20 16.21 -10.91
C TRP A 125 -0.82 15.93 -9.80
N GLY A 126 -2.08 15.62 -10.14
CA GLY A 126 -3.13 15.39 -9.14
C GLY A 126 -2.76 14.26 -8.17
N PHE A 127 -1.99 13.28 -8.65
CA PHE A 127 -1.50 12.17 -7.82
C PHE A 127 -0.35 12.56 -6.89
N PHE A 128 0.36 13.67 -7.13
CA PHE A 128 1.49 14.07 -6.30
C PHE A 128 1.03 14.46 -4.89
N LEU A 129 -0.10 15.17 -4.79
CA LEU A 129 -0.64 15.64 -3.51
C LEU A 129 -0.99 14.47 -2.58
N TRP A 130 -1.40 13.34 -3.15
CA TRP A 130 -1.70 12.11 -2.42
C TRP A 130 -0.46 11.24 -2.22
N SER A 131 0.28 10.97 -3.28
CA SER A 131 1.35 9.97 -3.28
C SER A 131 2.59 10.43 -2.53
N LEU A 132 2.95 11.72 -2.54
CA LEU A 132 4.17 12.17 -1.85
C LEU A 132 4.07 12.04 -0.33
N PRO A 133 3.01 12.53 0.35
CA PRO A 133 2.84 12.28 1.79
C PRO A 133 2.78 10.79 2.11
N MET A 134 2.04 10.00 1.30
CA MET A 134 1.95 8.56 1.47
C MET A 134 3.31 7.87 1.37
N LEU A 135 4.13 8.21 0.38
CA LEU A 135 5.48 7.67 0.22
C LEU A 135 6.35 7.94 1.44
N VAL A 136 6.30 9.16 2.00
CA VAL A 136 7.02 9.49 3.24
C VAL A 136 6.54 8.59 4.39
N GLY A 137 5.22 8.48 4.59
CA GLY A 137 4.65 7.61 5.63
C GLY A 137 5.05 6.15 5.48
N LEU A 138 4.94 5.61 4.27
CA LEU A 138 5.25 4.22 3.95
C LEU A 138 6.72 3.89 4.12
N VAL A 139 7.63 4.77 3.68
CA VAL A 139 9.08 4.59 3.88
C VAL A 139 9.43 4.59 5.37
N LEU A 140 8.81 5.47 6.17
CA LEU A 140 9.04 5.50 7.62
C LEU A 140 8.51 4.23 8.30
N LEU A 141 7.33 3.74 7.92
CA LEU A 141 6.80 2.46 8.40
C LEU A 141 7.69 1.28 7.97
N LEU A 142 8.21 1.28 6.74
CA LEU A 142 9.13 0.26 6.25
C LEU A 142 10.41 0.22 7.09
N GLN A 143 11.02 1.38 7.34
CA GLN A 143 12.18 1.48 8.21
C GLN A 143 11.88 0.97 9.63
N ALA A 144 10.72 1.28 10.19
CA ALA A 144 10.31 0.77 11.50
C ALA A 144 10.09 -0.75 11.49
N GLN A 145 9.47 -1.30 10.45
CA GLN A 145 9.23 -2.74 10.30
C GLN A 145 10.54 -3.53 10.16
N LEU A 146 11.52 -2.98 9.43
CA LEU A 146 12.85 -3.57 9.31
C LEU A 146 13.59 -3.55 10.66
N ARG A 147 13.50 -2.46 11.43
CA ARG A 147 14.06 -2.40 12.80
C ARG A 147 13.43 -3.43 13.73
N GLU A 148 12.10 -3.60 13.68
CA GLU A 148 11.39 -4.61 14.48
C GLU A 148 11.87 -6.03 14.13
N LEU A 149 12.02 -6.34 12.84
CA LEU A 149 12.51 -7.63 12.36
C LEU A 149 13.93 -7.92 12.80
N HIS A 150 14.87 -7.00 12.58
CA HIS A 150 16.26 -7.20 12.98
C HIS A 150 16.39 -7.34 14.51
N GLY A 151 15.60 -6.59 15.28
CA GLY A 151 15.57 -6.71 16.74
C GLY A 151 15.04 -8.07 17.22
N ALA A 152 14.04 -8.63 16.53
CA ALA A 152 13.51 -9.95 16.83
C ALA A 152 14.51 -11.06 16.48
N GLU A 153 15.20 -10.97 15.34
CA GLU A 153 16.24 -11.92 14.92
C GLU A 153 17.43 -11.91 15.89
N ALA A 154 17.87 -10.73 16.34
CA ALA A 154 18.96 -10.61 17.32
C ALA A 154 18.61 -11.21 18.70
N ALA A 155 17.34 -11.20 19.11
CA ALA A 155 16.88 -11.72 20.39
C ALA A 155 16.64 -13.23 20.41
N GLN A 156 16.59 -13.87 19.24
CA GLN A 156 16.33 -15.31 19.08
C GLN A 156 17.33 -16.22 19.82
N PRO A 157 18.67 -16.07 19.66
CA PRO A 157 19.64 -16.95 20.34
C PRO A 157 19.58 -16.84 21.87
N VAL A 158 19.28 -15.65 22.41
CA VAL A 158 19.10 -15.43 23.86
C VAL A 158 17.88 -16.19 24.39
N ARG A 159 16.78 -16.22 23.62
CA ARG A 159 15.57 -16.98 23.99
C ARG A 159 15.79 -18.48 23.93
N GLU A 160 16.48 -18.97 22.91
CA GLU A 160 16.80 -20.40 22.76
C GLU A 160 17.63 -20.91 23.94
N LEU A 161 18.67 -20.17 24.35
CA LEU A 161 19.48 -20.46 25.54
C LEU A 161 18.65 -20.46 26.84
N ALA A 162 17.69 -19.54 26.97
CA ALA A 162 16.82 -19.49 28.14
C ALA A 162 15.77 -20.62 28.17
N SER A 163 15.44 -21.21 27.02
CA SER A 163 14.43 -22.27 26.87
C SER A 163 15.00 -23.70 26.91
N SER A 164 16.33 -23.86 26.82
CA SER A 164 16.96 -25.18 26.93
C SER A 164 16.84 -25.71 28.36
N PRO A 165 16.21 -26.88 28.59
CA PRO A 165 16.24 -27.51 29.90
C PRO A 165 17.69 -27.83 30.26
N ARG A 166 18.06 -27.56 31.53
CA ARG A 166 19.38 -27.86 32.08
C ARG A 166 19.57 -29.36 32.28
#